data_AF-A0A3S0BM68-F1
#
_entry.id   AF-A0A3S0BM68-F1
#
_cell.length_a   1.000
_cell.length_b   1.000
_cell.length_c   1.000
_cell.angle_alpha   90.00
_cell.angle_beta   90.00
_cell.angle_gamma   90.00
#
_symmetry.space_group_name_H-M   'P 1'
#
loop_
_entity.id
_entity.type
_entity.pdbx_description
1 polymer ?
#
loop_
_entity_poly.entity_id
_entity_poly.type
_entity_poly.pdbx_seq_one_letter_code
_entity_poly.pdbx_strand_id
1 'polypeptide(L)'
;MQDSQLNTVNPFYLQRVVKLAEHSRIVTSDDVYAANGMKLLAKGTPISHEVQDRLIKHKLKKPLESSLSVADAIDPQYLVALAQDVLASQTKLQPILFFGNHGGQALEILQGLALNGPMRMVLTMLERSGNEELRQSVECALVALVLGIELGLAQERLQHLAIGSLL
;
A
#
# COMPACT_ATOMS: atom_id res chain seq x y z
N MET A 1 3.91 18.36 18.06
CA MET A 1 4.80 18.87 16.99
C MET A 1 5.54 17.68 16.39
N GLN A 2 4.93 16.97 15.43
CA GLN A 2 5.43 15.68 14.89
C GLN A 2 5.52 15.68 13.35
N ASP A 3 5.49 16.85 12.71
CA ASP A 3 5.36 16.99 11.24
C ASP A 3 6.66 16.83 10.45
N SER A 4 7.82 16.65 11.10
CA SER A 4 9.13 16.78 10.43
C SER A 4 9.66 15.53 9.72
N GLN A 5 9.12 14.33 9.95
CA GLN A 5 9.61 13.10 9.29
C GLN A 5 8.83 12.72 8.02
N LEU A 6 7.58 13.16 7.86
CA LEU A 6 6.74 12.84 6.71
C LEU A 6 6.99 13.73 5.47
N ASN A 7 7.72 14.84 5.63
CA ASN A 7 8.00 15.80 4.55
C ASN A 7 9.38 15.63 3.90
N THR A 8 10.20 14.74 4.45
CA THR A 8 11.47 14.34 3.83
C THR A 8 11.17 13.15 2.93
N VAL A 9 11.45 13.29 1.63
CA VAL A 9 11.22 12.21 0.66
C VAL A 9 12.03 11.00 1.08
N ASN A 10 11.36 9.87 1.33
CA ASN A 10 12.06 8.63 1.64
C ASN A 10 12.81 8.15 0.38
N PRO A 11 14.17 8.10 0.39
CA PRO A 11 14.94 7.77 -0.80
C PRO A 11 14.70 6.33 -1.27
N PHE A 12 14.43 5.40 -0.34
CA PHE A 12 14.11 4.01 -0.69
C PHE A 12 12.74 3.91 -1.37
N TYR A 13 11.76 4.67 -0.88
CA TYR A 13 10.44 4.75 -1.51
C TYR A 13 10.56 5.34 -2.93
N LEU A 14 11.22 6.49 -3.08
CA LEU A 14 11.39 7.13 -4.38
C LEU A 14 12.15 6.24 -5.38
N GLN A 15 13.17 5.51 -4.92
CA GLN A 15 13.88 4.54 -5.77
C GLN A 15 12.95 3.42 -6.24
N ARG A 16 12.09 2.88 -5.36
CA ARG A 16 11.08 1.88 -5.75
C ARG A 16 10.08 2.46 -6.76
N VAL A 17 9.62 3.70 -6.56
CA VAL A 17 8.71 4.39 -7.48
C VAL A 17 9.35 4.59 -8.85
N VAL A 18 10.61 5.03 -8.94
CA VAL A 18 11.30 5.21 -10.23
C VAL A 18 11.46 3.88 -10.97
N LYS A 19 11.87 2.81 -10.28
CA LYS A 19 11.94 1.46 -10.87
C LYS A 19 10.58 0.98 -11.37
N LEU A 20 9.52 1.26 -10.61
CA LEU A 20 8.17 0.94 -11.04
C LEU A 20 7.75 1.78 -12.25
N ALA A 21 8.20 3.04 -12.35
CA ALA A 21 7.90 3.93 -13.46
C ALA A 21 8.52 3.50 -14.81
N GLU A 22 9.54 2.64 -14.79
CA GLU A 22 10.11 2.03 -16.00
C GLU A 22 9.12 1.06 -16.67
N HIS A 23 8.24 0.42 -15.88
CA HIS A 23 7.35 -0.65 -16.35
C HIS A 23 5.86 -0.29 -16.20
N SER A 24 5.53 0.81 -15.54
CA SER A 24 4.16 1.22 -15.25
C SER A 24 4.04 2.74 -15.28
N ARG A 25 2.90 3.25 -15.76
CA ARG A 25 2.71 4.70 -15.87
C ARG A 25 2.34 5.31 -14.50
N ILE A 26 3.36 5.85 -13.83
CA ILE A 26 3.20 6.61 -12.58
C ILE A 26 3.21 8.10 -12.90
N VAL A 27 2.19 8.82 -12.45
CA VAL A 27 2.06 10.27 -12.62
C VAL A 27 1.77 10.95 -11.30
N THR A 28 2.04 12.24 -11.21
CA THR A 28 1.60 13.04 -10.07
C THR A 28 0.07 13.21 -10.08
N SER A 29 -0.58 12.92 -8.96
CA SER A 29 -2.03 13.07 -8.81
C SER A 29 -2.44 14.54 -8.71
N ASP A 30 -1.58 15.38 -8.12
CA ASP A 30 -1.75 16.82 -7.95
C ASP A 30 -0.40 17.55 -8.10
N ASP A 31 -0.43 18.88 -8.06
CA ASP A 31 0.78 19.70 -8.11
C ASP A 31 1.69 19.45 -6.88
N VAL A 32 2.96 19.15 -7.13
CA VAL A 32 3.96 18.91 -6.08
C VAL A 32 4.73 20.19 -5.79
N TYR A 33 4.70 20.63 -4.54
CA TYR A 33 5.39 21.82 -4.07
C TYR A 33 6.50 21.47 -3.09
N ALA A 34 7.60 22.23 -3.14
CA ALA A 34 8.60 22.25 -2.10
C ALA A 34 8.07 22.96 -0.83
N ALA A 35 8.70 22.70 0.31
CA ALA A 35 8.36 23.31 1.60
C ALA A 35 8.46 24.84 1.57
N ASN A 36 9.30 25.40 0.70
CA ASN A 36 9.43 26.84 0.47
C ASN A 36 8.36 27.43 -0.47
N GLY A 37 7.37 26.63 -0.91
CA GLY A 37 6.28 27.06 -1.79
C GLY A 37 6.59 27.00 -3.29
N MET A 38 7.82 26.62 -3.69
CA MET A 38 8.18 26.47 -5.09
C MET A 38 7.49 25.25 -5.70
N LYS A 39 6.81 25.42 -6.85
CA LYS A 39 6.24 24.31 -7.61
C LYS A 39 7.35 23.48 -8.25
N LEU A 40 7.45 22.22 -7.88
CA LEU A 40 8.44 21.28 -8.42
C LEU A 40 7.88 20.53 -9.64
N LEU A 41 6.67 19.99 -9.51
CA LEU A 41 6.02 19.20 -10.56
C LEU A 41 4.58 19.67 -10.74
N ALA A 42 4.10 19.66 -11.99
CA ALA A 42 2.69 19.85 -12.28
C ALA A 42 1.94 18.52 -12.10
N LYS A 43 0.65 18.57 -11.82
CA LYS A 43 -0.28 17.44 -11.91
C LYS A 43 -0.15 16.73 -13.27
N GLY A 44 -0.13 15.41 -13.26
CA GLY A 44 0.01 14.56 -14.44
C GLY A 44 1.45 14.38 -14.95
N THR A 45 2.45 14.91 -14.23
CA THR A 45 3.86 14.73 -14.62
C THR A 45 4.27 13.28 -14.37
N PRO A 46 4.80 12.55 -15.38
CA PRO A 46 5.29 11.19 -15.18
C PRO A 46 6.53 11.18 -14.31
N ILE A 47 6.67 10.15 -13.46
CA ILE A 47 7.87 9.98 -12.64
C ILE A 47 9.00 9.37 -13.47
N SER A 48 10.19 9.95 -13.37
CA SER A 48 11.41 9.50 -14.05
C SER A 48 12.62 9.68 -13.13
N HIS A 49 13.78 9.18 -13.55
CA HIS A 49 15.04 9.34 -12.80
C HIS A 49 15.44 10.83 -12.65
N GLU A 50 15.17 11.66 -13.67
CA GLU A 50 15.40 13.11 -13.62
C GLU A 50 14.49 13.80 -12.59
N VAL A 51 13.23 13.36 -12.51
CA VAL A 51 12.27 13.84 -11.51
C VAL A 51 12.73 13.44 -10.10
N GLN A 52 13.29 12.23 -9.93
CA GLN A 52 13.85 11.79 -8.65
C GLN A 52 15.01 12.69 -8.19
N ASP A 53 15.96 13.00 -9.07
CA ASP A 53 17.09 13.88 -8.71
C ASP A 53 16.63 15.27 -8.29
N ARG A 54 15.52 15.75 -8.86
CA ARG A 54 14.89 17.01 -8.48
C ARG A 54 14.18 16.91 -7.12
N LEU A 55 13.45 15.82 -6.86
CA LEU A 55 12.70 15.63 -5.62
C LEU A 55 13.61 15.39 -4.41
N ILE A 56 14.71 14.63 -4.54
CA ILE A 56 15.65 14.34 -3.43
C ILE A 56 16.32 15.62 -2.89
N LYS A 57 16.52 16.63 -3.76
CA LYS A 57 17.18 17.89 -3.40
C LYS A 57 16.27 18.87 -2.65
N HIS A 58 14.97 18.58 -2.54
CA HIS A 58 13.99 19.49 -1.95
C HIS A 58 13.13 18.80 -0.89
N LYS A 59 12.90 19.48 0.23
CA LYS A 59 11.83 19.10 1.17
C LYS A 59 10.49 19.40 0.52
N LEU A 60 9.56 18.45 0.55
CA LEU A 60 8.23 18.66 -0.02
C LEU A 60 7.30 19.34 0.98
N LYS A 61 6.19 19.88 0.48
CA LYS A 61 5.12 20.46 1.31
C LYS A 61 4.19 19.38 1.88
N LYS A 62 4.03 18.28 1.14
CA LYS A 62 3.26 17.09 1.51
C LYS A 62 4.08 15.84 1.19
N PRO A 63 3.78 14.69 1.84
CA PRO A 63 4.44 13.42 1.55
C PRO A 63 4.29 13.08 0.06
N LEU A 64 5.38 12.63 -0.57
CA LEU A 64 5.38 12.30 -1.99
C LEU A 64 4.32 11.23 -2.31
N GLU A 65 4.18 10.26 -1.41
CA GLU A 65 3.22 9.16 -1.44
C GLU A 65 1.78 9.64 -1.67
N SER A 66 1.43 10.82 -1.16
CA SER A 66 0.09 11.41 -1.28
C SER A 66 -0.15 12.14 -2.61
N SER A 67 0.92 12.45 -3.34
CA SER A 67 0.90 13.23 -4.58
C SER A 67 1.19 12.38 -5.82
N LEU A 68 1.17 11.05 -5.68
CA LEU A 68 1.40 10.09 -6.76
C LEU A 68 0.13 9.29 -7.06
N SER A 69 -0.03 8.92 -8.32
CA SER A 69 -1.05 8.00 -8.80
C SER A 69 -0.45 7.06 -9.84
N VAL A 70 -0.81 5.79 -9.77
CA VAL A 70 -0.53 4.80 -10.80
C VAL A 70 -1.80 4.56 -11.61
N ALA A 71 -1.70 4.50 -12.93
CA ALA A 71 -2.85 4.25 -13.82
C ALA A 71 -3.51 2.88 -13.52
N ASP A 72 -2.70 1.86 -13.25
CA ASP A 72 -3.12 0.47 -12.95
C ASP A 72 -2.96 0.14 -11.47
N ALA A 73 -3.34 1.06 -10.58
CA ALA A 73 -3.17 0.86 -9.15
C ALA A 73 -4.07 -0.29 -8.66
N ILE A 74 -3.54 -1.15 -7.80
CA ILE A 74 -4.28 -2.29 -7.24
C ILE A 74 -5.65 -1.85 -6.74
N ASP A 75 -6.66 -2.56 -7.23
CA ASP A 75 -8.05 -2.45 -6.79
C ASP A 75 -8.23 -3.30 -5.52
N PRO A 76 -8.98 -2.83 -4.50
CA PRO A 76 -9.49 -3.68 -3.43
C PRO A 76 -9.97 -5.08 -3.88
N GLN A 77 -10.59 -5.19 -5.06
CA GLN A 77 -11.03 -6.47 -5.62
C GLN A 77 -9.88 -7.45 -5.88
N TYR A 78 -8.72 -6.95 -6.32
CA TYR A 78 -7.53 -7.77 -6.53
C TYR A 78 -7.00 -8.34 -5.21
N LEU A 79 -7.01 -7.55 -4.13
CA LEU A 79 -6.62 -8.06 -2.80
C LEU A 79 -7.57 -9.16 -2.32
N VAL A 80 -8.87 -8.99 -2.51
CA VAL A 80 -9.86 -10.01 -2.13
C VAL A 80 -9.65 -11.28 -2.94
N ALA A 81 -9.40 -11.18 -4.24
CA ALA A 81 -9.09 -12.34 -5.09
C ALA A 81 -7.81 -13.05 -4.64
N LEU A 82 -6.76 -12.29 -4.31
CA LEU A 82 -5.50 -12.86 -3.79
C LEU A 82 -5.72 -13.52 -2.42
N ALA A 83 -6.54 -12.93 -1.55
CA ALA A 83 -6.89 -13.51 -0.26
C ALA A 83 -7.70 -14.81 -0.40
N GLN A 84 -8.61 -14.88 -1.37
CA GLN A 84 -9.34 -16.11 -1.70
C GLN A 84 -8.40 -17.20 -2.20
N ASP A 85 -7.45 -16.86 -3.07
CA ASP A 85 -6.42 -17.78 -3.54
C ASP A 85 -5.56 -18.31 -2.39
N VAL A 86 -5.16 -17.44 -1.44
CA VAL A 86 -4.43 -17.83 -0.23
C VAL A 86 -5.23 -18.79 0.64
N LEU A 87 -6.53 -18.56 0.82
CA LEU A 87 -7.41 -19.45 1.60
C LEU A 87 -7.65 -20.80 0.91
N ALA A 88 -7.68 -20.82 -0.42
CA ALA A 88 -7.79 -22.03 -1.22
C ALA A 88 -6.46 -22.82 -1.31
N SER A 89 -5.33 -22.12 -1.15
CA SER A 89 -4.00 -22.70 -1.19
C SER A 89 -3.72 -23.57 0.04
N GLN A 90 -3.04 -24.70 -0.16
CA GLN A 90 -2.54 -25.57 0.92
C GLN A 90 -1.25 -25.00 1.53
N THR A 91 -1.31 -23.77 2.02
CA THR A 91 -0.19 -23.13 2.72
C THR A 91 -0.05 -23.72 4.13
N LYS A 92 1.16 -23.67 4.70
CA LYS A 92 1.44 -24.03 6.11
C LYS A 92 0.54 -23.30 7.12
N LEU A 93 -0.07 -22.18 6.71
CA LEU A 93 -0.96 -21.36 7.52
C LEU A 93 -2.42 -21.87 7.55
N GLN A 94 -2.77 -22.86 6.73
CA GLN A 94 -4.13 -23.40 6.63
C GLN A 94 -4.75 -23.76 8.01
N PRO A 95 -4.05 -24.42 8.95
CA PRO A 95 -4.63 -24.73 10.26
C PRO A 95 -5.04 -23.49 11.07
N ILE A 96 -4.33 -22.37 10.89
CA ILE A 96 -4.62 -21.10 11.56
C ILE A 96 -5.74 -20.37 10.82
N LEU A 97 -5.72 -20.35 9.49
CA LEU A 97 -6.72 -19.66 8.67
C LEU A 97 -8.11 -20.28 8.75
N PHE A 98 -8.18 -21.60 8.96
CA PHE A 98 -9.43 -22.34 9.16
C PHE A 98 -9.82 -22.48 10.63
N PHE A 99 -9.02 -21.91 11.55
CA PHE A 99 -9.38 -21.87 12.96
C PHE A 99 -10.70 -21.12 13.14
N GLY A 100 -11.68 -21.77 13.77
CA GLY A 100 -13.04 -21.25 13.97
C GLY A 100 -13.87 -20.99 12.70
N ASN A 101 -13.39 -21.38 11.51
CA ASN A 101 -14.06 -21.13 10.22
C ASN A 101 -14.32 -19.63 9.94
N HIS A 102 -13.45 -18.74 10.40
CA HIS A 102 -13.60 -17.28 10.24
C HIS A 102 -13.12 -16.71 8.91
N GLY A 103 -12.66 -17.55 7.97
CA GLY A 103 -12.14 -17.10 6.68
C GLY A 103 -13.11 -16.22 5.89
N GLY A 104 -14.42 -16.53 5.92
CA GLY A 104 -15.45 -15.70 5.29
C GLY A 104 -15.55 -14.30 5.89
N GLN A 105 -15.57 -14.19 7.22
CA GLN A 105 -15.62 -12.89 7.91
C GLN A 105 -14.34 -12.07 7.67
N ALA A 106 -13.17 -12.74 7.64
CA ALA A 106 -11.90 -12.07 7.32
C ALA A 106 -11.93 -11.46 5.90
N LEU A 107 -12.49 -12.17 4.91
CA LEU A 107 -12.66 -11.65 3.55
C LEU A 107 -13.61 -10.44 3.50
N GLU A 108 -14.74 -10.48 4.23
CA GLU A 108 -15.68 -9.35 4.31
C GLU A 108 -15.02 -8.10 4.89
N ILE A 109 -14.21 -8.26 5.94
CA ILE A 109 -13.46 -7.15 6.53
C ILE A 109 -12.42 -6.61 5.55
N LEU A 110 -11.70 -7.49 4.84
CA LEU A 110 -10.72 -7.10 3.83
C LEU A 110 -11.36 -6.31 2.68
N GLN A 111 -12.54 -6.74 2.23
CA GLN A 111 -13.32 -6.06 1.19
C GLN A 111 -13.79 -4.67 1.64
N GLY A 112 -14.11 -4.51 2.93
CA GLY A 112 -14.54 -3.25 3.53
C GLY A 112 -13.40 -2.27 3.85
N LEU A 113 -12.15 -2.57 3.51
CA LEU A 113 -11.03 -1.69 3.79
C LEU A 113 -11.05 -0.43 2.91
N ALA A 114 -11.03 0.73 3.56
CA ALA A 114 -10.88 2.01 2.89
C ALA A 114 -9.40 2.25 2.52
N LEU A 115 -8.97 1.73 1.37
CA LEU A 115 -7.61 1.95 0.86
C LEU A 115 -7.48 3.35 0.24
N ASN A 116 -6.70 4.21 0.89
CA ASN A 116 -6.38 5.54 0.35
C ASN A 116 -5.31 5.44 -0.77
N GLY A 117 -5.13 6.54 -1.52
CA GLY A 117 -4.17 6.61 -2.63
C GLY A 117 -2.75 6.13 -2.28
N PRO A 118 -2.15 6.61 -1.16
CA PRO A 118 -0.85 6.13 -0.69
C PRO A 118 -0.80 4.61 -0.45
N MET A 119 -1.80 4.03 0.20
CA MET A 119 -1.86 2.57 0.45
C MET A 119 -1.93 1.80 -0.86
N ARG A 120 -2.78 2.22 -1.80
CA ARG A 120 -2.88 1.59 -3.12
C ARG A 120 -1.55 1.63 -3.87
N MET A 121 -0.81 2.72 -3.74
CA MET A 121 0.52 2.86 -4.33
C MET A 121 1.53 1.88 -3.71
N VAL A 122 1.56 1.76 -2.38
CA VAL A 122 2.44 0.80 -1.69
C VAL A 122 2.11 -0.63 -2.09
N LEU A 123 0.84 -1.02 -2.05
CA LEU A 123 0.39 -2.36 -2.45
C LEU A 123 0.75 -2.67 -3.91
N THR A 124 0.60 -1.69 -4.80
CA THR A 124 1.00 -1.82 -6.21
C THR A 124 2.50 -2.04 -6.34
N MET A 125 3.32 -1.37 -5.55
CA MET A 125 4.77 -1.62 -5.55
C MET A 125 5.12 -3.02 -5.02
N LEU A 126 4.42 -3.53 -4.00
CA LEU A 126 4.66 -4.87 -3.45
C LEU A 126 4.28 -5.97 -4.43
N GLU A 127 3.24 -5.78 -5.23
CA GLU A 127 2.86 -6.74 -6.28
C GLU A 127 3.87 -6.74 -7.42
N ARG A 128 4.28 -5.56 -7.86
CA ARG A 128 5.18 -5.38 -9.01
C ARG A 128 6.64 -5.70 -8.69
N SER A 129 7.02 -5.81 -7.42
CA SER A 129 8.36 -6.27 -7.03
C SER A 129 8.60 -7.73 -7.39
N GLY A 130 7.53 -8.52 -7.62
CA GLY A 130 7.60 -9.91 -8.10
C GLY A 130 8.06 -10.94 -7.07
N ASN A 131 8.36 -10.53 -5.83
CA ASN A 131 8.91 -11.42 -4.79
C ASN A 131 7.84 -12.03 -3.87
N GLU A 132 6.60 -12.16 -4.34
CA GLU A 132 5.45 -12.57 -3.51
C GLU A 132 5.20 -11.68 -2.27
N GLU A 133 5.83 -10.49 -2.19
CA GLU A 133 5.74 -9.57 -1.04
C GLU A 133 4.27 -9.23 -0.73
N LEU A 134 3.48 -8.93 -1.77
CA LEU A 134 2.05 -8.67 -1.58
C LEU A 134 1.31 -9.91 -1.05
N ARG A 135 1.63 -11.11 -1.55
CA ARG A 135 0.99 -12.35 -1.12
C ARG A 135 1.28 -12.63 0.36
N GLN A 136 2.53 -12.43 0.78
CA GLN A 136 2.94 -12.56 2.19
C GLN A 136 2.23 -11.55 3.09
N SER A 137 2.10 -10.30 2.64
CA SER A 137 1.35 -9.27 3.37
C SER A 137 -0.15 -9.64 3.52
N VAL A 138 -0.76 -10.19 2.47
CA VAL A 138 -2.15 -10.68 2.51
C VAL A 138 -2.29 -11.89 3.45
N GLU A 139 -1.35 -12.83 3.43
CA GLU A 139 -1.31 -13.94 4.39
C GLU A 139 -1.24 -13.46 5.84
N CYS A 140 -0.34 -12.51 6.13
CA CYS A 140 -0.23 -11.91 7.46
C CYS A 140 -1.54 -11.20 7.86
N ALA A 141 -2.15 -10.44 6.96
CA ALA A 141 -3.42 -9.76 7.21
C ALA A 141 -4.55 -10.76 7.51
N LEU A 142 -4.65 -11.85 6.76
CA LEU A 142 -5.65 -12.90 6.99
C LEU A 142 -5.45 -13.60 8.33
N VAL A 143 -4.22 -13.98 8.67
CA VAL A 143 -3.91 -14.58 9.98
C VAL A 143 -4.27 -13.64 11.12
N ALA A 144 -3.87 -12.36 11.00
CA ALA A 144 -4.18 -11.35 12.00
C ALA A 144 -5.70 -11.18 12.16
N LEU A 145 -6.44 -11.10 11.06
CA LEU A 145 -7.90 -11.00 11.07
C LEU A 145 -8.56 -12.20 11.74
N VAL A 146 -8.19 -13.43 11.36
CA VAL A 146 -8.77 -14.65 11.95
C VAL A 146 -8.53 -14.69 13.46
N LEU A 147 -7.30 -14.41 13.91
CA LEU A 147 -6.99 -14.33 15.34
C LEU A 147 -7.73 -13.18 16.05
N GLY A 148 -7.88 -12.04 15.39
CA GLY A 148 -8.61 -10.90 15.94
C GLY A 148 -10.10 -11.17 16.10
N ILE A 149 -10.71 -11.89 15.15
CA ILE A 149 -12.11 -12.31 15.19
C ILE A 149 -12.32 -13.28 16.35
N GLU A 150 -11.44 -14.27 16.50
CA GLU A 150 -11.44 -15.21 17.62
C GLU A 150 -11.34 -14.51 18.99
N LEU A 151 -10.54 -13.45 19.07
CA LEU A 151 -10.39 -12.64 20.27
C LEU A 151 -11.57 -11.67 20.50
N GLY A 152 -12.58 -11.66 19.62
CA GLY A 152 -13.76 -10.81 19.75
C GLY A 152 -13.47 -9.33 19.59
N LEU A 153 -12.46 -8.96 18.80
CA LEU A 153 -12.11 -7.56 18.58
C LEU A 153 -13.20 -6.82 17.79
N ALA A 154 -13.40 -5.54 18.11
CA ALA A 154 -14.30 -4.68 17.35
C ALA A 154 -13.80 -4.50 15.90
N GLN A 155 -14.74 -4.31 14.97
CA GLN A 155 -14.48 -4.19 13.53
C GLN A 155 -13.43 -3.12 13.19
N GLU A 156 -13.47 -1.96 13.85
CA GLU A 156 -12.48 -0.90 13.65
C GLU A 156 -11.05 -1.36 13.96
N ARG A 157 -10.87 -2.16 15.04
CA ARG A 157 -9.55 -2.71 15.39
C ARG A 157 -9.10 -3.76 14.40
N LEU A 158 -10.02 -4.57 13.86
CA LEU A 158 -9.73 -5.55 12.82
C LEU A 158 -9.29 -4.86 11.52
N GLN A 159 -9.93 -3.76 11.14
CA GLN A 159 -9.51 -2.95 9.99
C GLN A 159 -8.11 -2.37 10.18
N HIS A 160 -7.81 -1.81 11.36
CA HIS A 160 -6.46 -1.32 11.67
C HIS A 160 -5.40 -2.43 11.63
N LEU A 161 -5.74 -3.61 12.15
CA LEU A 161 -4.86 -4.78 12.16
C LEU A 161 -4.54 -5.26 10.72
N ALA A 162 -5.55 -5.31 9.85
CA ALA A 162 -5.38 -5.66 8.46
C ALA A 162 -4.52 -4.64 7.72
N ILE A 163 -4.80 -3.34 7.86
CA ILE A 163 -4.01 -2.27 7.25
C ILE A 163 -2.56 -2.32 7.73
N GLY A 164 -2.32 -2.52 9.03
CA GLY A 164 -0.98 -2.61 9.59
C GLY A 164 -0.20 -3.85 9.17
N SER A 165 -0.87 -4.90 8.70
CA SER A 165 -0.21 -6.10 8.14
C SER A 165 0.11 -5.96 6.65
N LEU A 166 -0.58 -5.04 5.97
CA LEU A 166 -0.44 -4.76 4.54
C LEU A 166 0.65 -3.73 4.20
N LEU A 167 1.15 -3.00 5.21
CA LEU A 167 2.10 -1.89 5.10
C LEU A 167 3.37 -2.18 5.89
#